data_AF-A0A067BED1-F1
#
_entry.id   AF-A0A067BED1-F1
#
_cell.length_a   1.000
_cell.length_b   1.000
_cell.length_c   1.000
_cell.angle_alpha   90.00
_cell.angle_beta   90.00
_cell.angle_gamma   90.00
#
_symmetry.space_group_name_H-M   'P 1'
#
loop_
_entity.id
_entity.type
_entity.pdbx_description
1 polymer ?
#
loop_
_entity_poly.entity_id
_entity_poly.type
_entity_poly.pdbx_seq_one_letter_code
_entity_poly.pdbx_strand_id
1 'polypeptide(L)'
;MTESFREYYEAFKDLRSEAAAVIRLIPDAPADRRTALERDARDRIEEVERYVRILGQEALGGDAHMKRKMQTQLHSCKSDLEKLHNNLSKALLVGAAHERSTGTTTVTVQDRLDRTGAVLNDAITTIEETRGVAIR
;
A
#
# COMPACT_ATOMS: atom_id res chain seq x y z
N MET A 1 -21.40 -29.07 -4.10
CA MET A 1 -21.15 -27.79 -4.80
C MET A 1 -21.06 -28.12 -6.25
N THR A 2 -21.58 -27.25 -7.11
CA THR A 2 -21.49 -27.41 -8.57
C THR A 2 -20.03 -27.29 -9.03
N GLU A 3 -19.75 -27.75 -10.25
CA GLU A 3 -18.44 -27.61 -10.88
C GLU A 3 -18.12 -26.14 -11.16
N SER A 4 -19.07 -25.40 -11.73
CA SER A 4 -19.01 -23.95 -11.95
C SER A 4 -18.63 -23.18 -10.68
N PHE A 5 -19.30 -23.46 -9.55
CA PHE A 5 -18.98 -22.81 -8.28
C PHE A 5 -17.54 -23.08 -7.84
N ARG A 6 -17.04 -24.30 -8.07
CA ARG A 6 -15.69 -24.69 -7.67
C ARG A 6 -14.65 -23.92 -8.49
N GLU A 7 -14.82 -23.82 -9.80
CA GLU A 7 -13.90 -23.09 -10.68
C GLU A 7 -13.82 -21.60 -10.30
N TYR A 8 -14.98 -20.95 -10.13
CA TYR A 8 -15.02 -19.56 -9.69
C TYR A 8 -14.45 -19.36 -8.29
N TYR A 9 -14.58 -20.35 -7.41
CA TYR A 9 -14.05 -20.29 -6.05
C TYR A 9 -12.52 -20.40 -6.02
N GLU A 10 -11.93 -21.23 -6.88
CA GLU A 10 -10.48 -21.31 -7.05
C GLU A 10 -9.93 -20.01 -7.65
N ALA A 11 -10.55 -19.48 -8.70
CA ALA A 11 -10.16 -18.19 -9.28
C ALA A 11 -10.26 -17.03 -8.26
N PHE A 12 -11.32 -17.03 -7.43
CA PHE A 12 -11.45 -16.08 -6.32
C PHE A 12 -10.27 -16.19 -5.33
N LYS A 13 -9.87 -17.40 -4.94
CA LYS A 13 -8.79 -17.61 -3.97
C LYS A 13 -7.45 -17.09 -4.48
N ASP A 14 -7.15 -17.33 -5.75
CA ASP A 14 -5.90 -16.90 -6.38
C ASP A 14 -5.88 -15.38 -6.43
N LEU A 15 -6.92 -14.76 -6.98
CA LEU A 15 -7.03 -13.32 -7.09
C LEU A 15 -7.03 -12.61 -5.73
N ARG A 16 -7.72 -13.16 -4.72
CA ARG A 16 -7.68 -12.67 -3.33
C ARG A 16 -6.25 -12.70 -2.79
N SER A 17 -5.49 -13.76 -3.07
CA SER A 17 -4.12 -13.91 -2.61
C SER A 17 -3.18 -12.92 -3.29
N GLU A 18 -3.37 -12.69 -4.60
CA GLU A 18 -2.66 -11.67 -5.36
C GLU A 18 -2.98 -10.25 -4.87
N ALA A 19 -4.25 -9.92 -4.66
CA ALA A 19 -4.67 -8.63 -4.09
C ALA A 19 -4.01 -8.40 -2.72
N ALA A 20 -4.02 -9.43 -1.84
CA ALA A 20 -3.35 -9.36 -0.55
C ALA A 20 -1.83 -9.18 -0.67
N ALA A 21 -1.19 -9.77 -1.69
CA ALA A 21 0.23 -9.59 -1.94
C ALA A 21 0.54 -8.14 -2.35
N VAL A 22 -0.22 -7.56 -3.28
CA VAL A 22 -0.06 -6.16 -3.72
C VAL A 22 -0.27 -5.19 -2.55
N ILE A 23 -1.32 -5.38 -1.75
CA ILE A 23 -1.61 -4.52 -0.59
C ILE A 23 -0.45 -4.49 0.40
N ARG A 24 0.22 -5.63 0.63
CA ARG A 24 1.37 -5.71 1.55
C ARG A 24 2.58 -4.89 1.09
N LEU A 25 2.70 -4.58 -0.21
CA LEU A 25 3.81 -3.80 -0.74
C LEU A 25 3.60 -2.28 -0.59
N ILE A 26 2.36 -1.83 -0.39
CA ILE A 26 2.01 -0.40 -0.34
C ILE A 26 2.72 0.37 0.78
N PRO A 27 2.78 -0.11 2.05
CA PRO A 27 3.33 0.69 3.15
C PRO A 27 4.78 1.13 2.92
N ASP A 28 5.60 0.22 2.38
CA ASP A 28 7.05 0.40 2.22
C ASP A 28 7.45 0.93 0.84
N ALA A 29 6.50 1.06 -0.09
CA ALA A 29 6.78 1.54 -1.43
C ALA A 29 7.08 3.05 -1.46
N PRO A 30 7.93 3.52 -2.40
CA PRO A 30 8.07 4.94 -2.73
C PRO A 30 6.74 5.58 -3.17
N ALA A 31 6.62 6.91 -3.07
CA ALA A 31 5.36 7.63 -3.33
C ALA A 31 4.82 7.43 -4.75
N ASP A 32 5.69 7.52 -5.75
CA ASP A 32 5.38 7.26 -7.16
C ASP A 32 4.91 5.82 -7.39
N ARG A 33 5.52 4.85 -6.70
CA ARG A 33 5.14 3.44 -6.79
C ARG A 33 3.85 3.12 -6.01
N ARG A 34 3.60 3.81 -4.89
CA ARG A 34 2.40 3.64 -4.05
C ARG A 34 1.12 3.89 -4.83
N THR A 35 1.04 4.97 -5.59
CA THR A 35 -0.16 5.27 -6.39
C THR A 35 -0.45 4.17 -7.41
N ALA A 36 0.58 3.61 -8.04
CA ALA A 36 0.42 2.49 -8.97
C ALA A 36 -0.04 1.21 -8.25
N LEU A 37 0.52 0.89 -7.08
CA LEU A 37 0.12 -0.26 -6.27
C LEU A 37 -1.29 -0.11 -5.70
N GLU A 38 -1.69 1.12 -5.33
CA GLU A 38 -3.04 1.41 -4.87
C GLU A 38 -4.06 1.15 -5.97
N ARG A 39 -3.78 1.62 -7.19
CA ARG A 39 -4.64 1.35 -8.36
C ARG A 39 -4.72 -0.15 -8.65
N ASP A 40 -3.59 -0.84 -8.72
CA ASP A 40 -3.55 -2.29 -8.96
C ASP A 40 -4.31 -3.06 -7.86
N ALA A 41 -4.16 -2.68 -6.59
CA ALA A 41 -4.91 -3.28 -5.50
C ALA A 41 -6.42 -3.05 -5.64
N ARG A 42 -6.86 -1.85 -6.03
CA ARG A 42 -8.28 -1.54 -6.25
C ARG A 42 -8.85 -2.34 -7.43
N ASP A 43 -8.17 -2.34 -8.57
CA ASP A 43 -8.58 -3.08 -9.76
C ASP A 43 -8.74 -4.59 -9.45
N ARG A 44 -7.82 -5.15 -8.66
CA ARG A 44 -7.92 -6.55 -8.19
C ARG A 44 -9.06 -6.78 -7.22
N ILE A 45 -9.30 -5.87 -6.29
CA ILE A 45 -10.43 -5.98 -5.35
C ILE A 45 -11.75 -5.92 -6.12
N GLU A 46 -11.90 -5.06 -7.13
CA GLU A 46 -13.10 -5.01 -7.97
C GLU A 46 -13.37 -6.35 -8.68
N GLU A 47 -12.32 -7.00 -9.18
CA GLU A 47 -12.44 -8.34 -9.75
C GLU A 47 -12.77 -9.41 -8.68
N VAL A 48 -12.23 -9.30 -7.46
CA VAL A 48 -12.64 -10.16 -6.32
C VAL A 48 -14.13 -9.98 -6.01
N GLU A 49 -14.64 -8.75 -6.00
CA GLU A 49 -16.06 -8.43 -5.82
C GLU A 49 -16.93 -9.01 -6.93
N ARG A 50 -16.45 -8.97 -8.17
CA ARG A 50 -17.09 -9.63 -9.31
C ARG A 50 -17.22 -11.13 -9.08
N TYR A 51 -16.17 -11.82 -8.62
CA TYR A 51 -16.26 -13.24 -8.29
C TYR A 51 -17.20 -13.53 -7.10
N VAL A 52 -17.21 -12.71 -6.06
CA VAL A 52 -18.16 -12.87 -4.95
C VAL A 52 -19.61 -12.78 -5.44
N ARG A 53 -19.91 -11.88 -6.38
CA ARG A 53 -21.24 -11.78 -7.00
C ARG A 53 -21.59 -13.02 -7.81
N ILE A 54 -20.66 -13.53 -8.63
CA ILE A 54 -20.86 -14.76 -9.43
C ILE A 54 -21.10 -15.96 -8.51
N LEU A 55 -20.25 -16.15 -7.49
CA LEU A 55 -20.41 -17.21 -6.49
C LEU A 55 -21.75 -17.08 -5.76
N GLY A 56 -22.23 -15.86 -5.53
CA GLY A 56 -23.57 -15.60 -4.99
C GLY A 56 -24.69 -16.15 -5.84
N GLN A 57 -24.61 -16.02 -7.16
CA GLN A 57 -25.60 -16.57 -8.09
C GLN A 57 -25.50 -18.09 -8.16
N GLU A 58 -24.29 -18.63 -8.29
CA GLU A 58 -24.06 -20.07 -8.34
C GLU A 58 -24.51 -20.79 -7.06
N ALA A 59 -24.39 -20.14 -5.90
CA ALA A 59 -24.84 -20.68 -4.62
C ALA A 59 -26.37 -20.84 -4.51
N LEU A 60 -27.15 -20.36 -5.49
CA LEU A 60 -28.60 -20.57 -5.58
C LEU A 60 -28.96 -21.89 -6.30
N GLY A 61 -28.02 -22.52 -6.98
CA GLY A 61 -28.21 -23.77 -7.73
C GLY A 61 -28.04 -25.05 -6.90
N GLY A 62 -28.35 -26.20 -7.49
CA GLY A 62 -28.13 -27.53 -6.89
C GLY A 62 -29.14 -27.93 -5.81
N ASP A 63 -28.89 -29.06 -5.14
CA ASP A 63 -29.72 -29.58 -4.05
C ASP A 63 -29.48 -28.86 -2.71
N ALA A 64 -30.34 -29.12 -1.71
CA ALA A 64 -30.30 -28.46 -0.41
C ALA A 64 -28.98 -28.69 0.38
N HIS A 65 -28.27 -29.79 0.14
CA HIS A 65 -26.98 -30.06 0.77
C HIS A 65 -25.87 -29.26 0.08
N MET A 66 -25.87 -29.25 -1.26
CA MET A 66 -24.93 -28.45 -2.05
C MET A 66 -25.09 -26.96 -1.77
N LYS A 67 -26.32 -26.44 -1.73
CA LYS A 67 -26.61 -25.04 -1.40
C LYS A 67 -26.01 -24.64 -0.06
N ARG A 68 -26.24 -25.42 0.99
CA ARG A 68 -25.68 -25.16 2.32
C ARG A 68 -24.15 -25.04 2.28
N LYS A 69 -23.47 -25.99 1.62
CA LYS A 69 -22.01 -25.96 1.48
C LYS A 69 -21.52 -24.71 0.71
N MET A 70 -22.19 -24.35 -0.38
CA MET A 70 -21.84 -23.16 -1.18
C MET A 70 -22.06 -21.85 -0.41
N GLN A 71 -23.16 -21.74 0.33
CA GLN A 71 -23.47 -20.57 1.17
C GLN A 71 -22.43 -20.37 2.29
N THR A 72 -21.97 -21.45 2.92
CA THR A 72 -20.86 -21.37 3.90
C THR A 72 -19.59 -20.82 3.27
N GLN A 73 -19.22 -21.31 2.09
CA GLN A 73 -18.03 -20.80 1.37
C GLN A 73 -18.19 -19.34 0.94
N LEU A 74 -19.37 -18.97 0.43
CA LEU A 74 -19.68 -17.60 0.04
C LEU A 74 -19.58 -16.63 1.22
N HIS A 75 -20.00 -17.06 2.41
CA HIS A 75 -19.86 -16.24 3.62
C HIS A 75 -18.37 -15.98 3.94
N SER A 76 -17.52 -17.01 3.83
CA SER A 76 -16.06 -16.84 3.96
C SER A 76 -15.49 -15.90 2.91
N CYS A 77 -15.91 -16.01 1.64
CA CYS A 77 -15.48 -15.09 0.58
C CYS A 77 -15.84 -13.63 0.88
N LYS A 78 -17.05 -13.36 1.38
CA LYS A 78 -17.47 -12.01 1.79
C LYS A 78 -16.61 -11.45 2.92
N SER A 79 -16.34 -12.26 3.94
CA SER A 79 -15.45 -11.86 5.04
C SER A 79 -14.03 -11.57 4.55
N ASP A 80 -13.50 -12.37 3.62
CA ASP A 80 -12.17 -12.14 3.05
C ASP A 80 -12.12 -10.86 2.20
N LEU A 81 -13.18 -10.55 1.45
CA LEU A 81 -13.31 -9.30 0.73
C LEU A 81 -13.32 -8.08 1.68
N GLU A 82 -14.07 -8.14 2.78
CA GLU A 82 -14.06 -7.10 3.81
C GLU A 82 -12.66 -6.92 4.41
N LYS A 83 -11.91 -8.02 4.63
CA LYS A 83 -10.52 -7.95 5.10
C LYS A 83 -9.61 -7.28 4.08
N LEU A 84 -9.78 -7.51 2.78
CA LEU A 84 -8.98 -6.85 1.73
C LEU A 84 -9.19 -5.33 1.76
N HIS A 85 -10.45 -4.87 1.81
CA HIS A 85 -10.78 -3.44 1.93
C HIS A 85 -10.16 -2.79 3.18
N ASN A 86 -10.27 -3.47 4.31
CA ASN A 86 -9.68 -3.02 5.57
C ASN A 86 -8.15 -2.98 5.51
N ASN A 87 -7.52 -3.99 4.91
CA ASN A 87 -6.07 -4.05 4.79
C ASN A 87 -5.53 -2.99 3.82
N LEU A 88 -6.23 -2.73 2.71
CA LEU A 88 -5.87 -1.64 1.80
C LEU A 88 -5.94 -0.29 2.51
N SER A 89 -7.03 -0.02 3.23
CA SER A 89 -7.21 1.22 4.00
C SER A 89 -6.08 1.43 5.02
N LYS A 90 -5.72 0.36 5.75
CA LYS A 90 -4.60 0.38 6.71
C LYS A 90 -3.26 0.60 6.01
N ALA A 91 -3.01 -0.08 4.89
CA ALA A 91 -1.76 0.00 4.17
C ALA A 91 -1.51 1.42 3.62
N LEU A 92 -2.55 2.06 3.08
CA LEU A 92 -2.50 3.46 2.62
C LEU A 92 -2.22 4.42 3.77
N LEU A 93 -2.86 4.22 4.93
CA LEU A 93 -2.63 5.03 6.13
C LEU A 93 -1.16 4.95 6.62
N VAL A 94 -0.61 3.73 6.66
CA VAL A 94 0.79 3.51 7.05
C VAL A 94 1.76 4.11 6.04
N GLY A 95 1.51 3.89 4.74
CA GLY A 95 2.33 4.48 3.68
C GLY A 95 2.39 6.01 3.76
N ALA A 96 1.25 6.67 3.95
CA ALA A 96 1.18 8.12 4.11
C ALA A 96 1.89 8.61 5.40
N ALA A 97 1.89 7.80 6.47
CA ALA A 97 2.64 8.14 7.68
C ALA A 97 4.16 8.08 7.44
N HIS A 98 4.63 7.09 6.67
CA HIS A 98 6.04 6.94 6.32
C HIS A 98 6.56 8.10 5.44
N GLU A 99 5.73 8.60 4.52
CA GLU A 99 6.03 9.82 3.74
C GLU A 99 6.25 11.04 4.62
N ARG A 100 5.37 11.26 5.61
CA ARG A 100 5.49 12.42 6.50
C ARG A 100 6.75 12.36 7.36
N SER A 101 7.11 11.18 7.86
CA SER A 101 8.34 11.01 8.65
C SER A 101 9.60 11.22 7.80
N THR A 102 9.62 10.71 6.58
CA THR A 102 10.79 10.84 5.69
C THR A 102 10.96 12.27 5.17
N GLY A 103 9.87 12.92 4.76
CA GLY A 103 9.90 14.34 4.32
C GLY A 103 10.31 15.32 5.42
N THR A 104 9.91 15.07 6.67
CA THR A 104 10.37 15.89 7.81
C THR A 104 11.87 15.71 8.07
N THR A 105 12.38 14.49 7.89
CA THR A 105 13.80 14.19 8.11
C THR A 105 14.70 14.79 7.03
N THR A 106 14.29 14.77 5.75
CA THR A 106 15.09 15.35 4.67
C THR A 106 15.20 16.87 4.78
N VAL A 107 14.11 17.56 5.11
CA VAL A 107 14.11 19.03 5.30
C VAL A 107 15.04 19.42 6.45
N THR A 108 14.96 18.73 7.59
CA THR A 108 15.80 19.06 8.76
C THR A 108 17.28 18.76 8.55
N VAL A 109 17.63 17.75 7.75
CA VAL A 109 19.02 17.45 7.39
C VAL A 109 19.56 18.49 6.40
N GLN A 110 18.76 18.89 5.40
CA GLN A 110 19.17 19.92 4.44
C GLN A 110 19.38 21.27 5.13
N ASP A 111 18.46 21.69 6.00
CA ASP A 111 18.58 22.92 6.78
C ASP A 111 19.85 22.95 7.66
N ARG A 112 20.26 21.78 8.19
CA ARG A 112 21.49 21.65 8.95
C ARG A 112 22.73 21.77 8.06
N LEU A 113 22.74 21.13 6.91
CA LEU A 113 23.86 21.21 5.95
C LEU A 113 24.04 22.64 5.43
N ASP A 114 22.94 23.31 5.08
CA ASP A 114 22.97 24.69 4.59
C ASP A 114 23.48 25.65 5.67
N ARG A 115 23.05 25.49 6.92
CA ARG A 115 23.56 26.27 8.06
C ARG A 115 25.05 26.03 8.30
N THR A 116 25.50 24.78 8.27
CA THR A 116 26.93 24.46 8.46
C THR A 116 27.79 25.00 7.33
N GLY A 117 27.30 24.96 6.08
CA GLY A 117 27.96 25.58 4.94
C GLY A 117 28.11 27.11 5.08
N ALA A 118 27.06 27.79 5.55
CA ALA A 118 27.11 29.23 5.80
C ALA A 118 28.13 29.60 6.88
N VAL A 119 28.19 28.84 7.98
CA VAL A 119 29.17 29.07 9.06
C VAL A 119 30.61 28.83 8.59
N LEU A 120 30.84 27.81 7.75
CA LEU A 120 32.16 27.56 7.18
C LEU A 120 32.62 28.70 6.27
N ASN A 121 31.74 29.22 5.42
CA ASN A 121 32.07 30.37 4.57
C ASN A 121 32.36 31.63 5.39
N ASP A 122 31.61 31.88 6.45
CA ASP A 122 31.82 33.02 7.34
C ASP A 122 33.17 32.92 8.08
N ALA A 123 33.53 31.71 8.52
CA ALA A 123 34.84 31.43 9.12
C ALA A 123 36.00 31.63 8.13
N ILE A 124 35.86 31.21 6.88
CA ILE A 124 36.86 31.42 5.82
C ILE A 124 37.05 32.93 5.58
N THR A 125 35.96 33.66 5.44
CA THR A 125 35.96 35.12 5.23
C THR A 125 36.66 35.84 6.38
N THR A 126 36.34 35.48 7.62
CA THR A 126 36.99 36.03 8.82
C THR A 126 38.50 35.75 8.85
N ILE A 127 38.93 34.55 8.46
CA ILE A 127 40.36 34.21 8.40
C ILE A 127 41.10 35.04 7.33
N GLU A 128 40.48 35.25 6.17
CA GLU A 128 41.03 36.10 5.11
C GLU A 128 41.14 37.56 5.55
N GLU A 129 40.11 38.11 6.17
CA GLU A 129 40.12 39.47 6.73
C GLU A 129 41.22 39.62 7.80
N THR A 130 41.34 38.65 8.70
CA THR A 130 42.36 38.67 9.76
C THR A 130 43.78 38.58 9.20
N ARG A 131 43.99 37.79 8.13
CA ARG A 131 45.29 37.73 7.41
C ARG A 131 45.62 39.04 6.70
N GLY A 132 44.62 39.75 6.18
CA GLY A 132 44.82 41.08 5.58
C GLY A 132 45.24 42.15 6.59
N VAL A 133 44.83 42.02 7.85
CA VAL A 133 45.18 42.94 8.94
C VAL A 133 46.57 42.67 9.51
N ALA A 134 47.03 41.41 9.52
CA ALA A 134 48.32 41.01 10.10
C ALA A 134 49.56 41.31 9.21
N ILE A 135 49.39 41.82 7.99
CA ILE A 135 50.48 42.12 7.02
C ILE A 135 50.71 43.65 6.89
N ARG A 136 50.11 44.47 7.75
CA ARG A 136 50.38 45.92 7.85
C ARG A 136 51.21 46.25 9.07
#